data_AF-A0A382WJ10-F1
#
_entry.id   AF-A0A382WJ10-F1
#
_cell.length_a   1.000
_cell.length_b   1.000
_cell.length_c   1.000
_cell.angle_alpha   90.00
_cell.angle_beta   90.00
_cell.angle_gamma   90.00
#
_symmetry.space_group_name_H-M   'P 1'
#
loop_
_entity.id
_entity.type
_entity.pdbx_description
1 polymer ?
#
loop_
_entity_poly.entity_id
_entity_poly.type
_entity_poly.pdbx_seq_one_letter_code
_entity_poly.pdbx_strand_id
1 'polypeptide(L)'
;MHDILRQRLMRKIQSLPEEQVYQTLDYIEFLESKYGDDLEVEASSLQRFAEAMEDKLRKKIMSPATLREAFQLISVADRVLSNVSSAGRQLMEELAIVSEDQALAEEDSLKDGEEEEQDVTGKALKREG
;
A
#
# COMPACT_ATOMS: atom_id res chain seq x y z
N MET A 1 16.91 -4.41 18.05
CA MET A 1 18.02 -5.29 17.59
C MET A 1 19.00 -4.48 16.75
N HIS A 2 20.31 -4.62 16.96
CA HIS A 2 21.34 -3.96 16.14
C HIS A 2 21.68 -4.74 14.85
N ASP A 3 22.20 -4.07 13.83
CA ASP A 3 22.29 -4.61 12.46
C ASP A 3 23.21 -5.81 12.29
N ILE A 4 24.36 -5.82 12.97
CA ILE A 4 25.30 -6.96 12.92
C ILE A 4 24.63 -8.24 13.42
N LEU A 5 23.83 -8.15 14.50
CA LEU A 5 23.09 -9.29 15.04
C LEU A 5 21.99 -9.73 14.07
N ARG A 6 21.22 -8.79 13.52
CA ARG A 6 20.19 -9.06 12.51
C ARG A 6 20.78 -9.83 11.30
N GLN A 7 21.87 -9.33 10.74
CA GLN A 7 22.53 -9.94 9.58
C GLN A 7 23.08 -11.33 9.90
N ARG A 8 23.66 -11.51 11.09
CA ARG A 8 24.15 -12.83 11.53
C ARG A 8 23.00 -13.82 11.68
N LEU A 9 21.87 -13.40 12.24
CA LEU A 9 20.68 -14.23 12.42
C LEU A 9 20.11 -14.67 11.08
N MET A 10 19.90 -13.72 10.16
CA MET A 10 19.34 -14.01 8.83
C MET A 10 20.20 -14.98 8.02
N ARG A 11 21.54 -14.80 8.04
CA ARG A 11 22.45 -15.72 7.35
C ARG A 11 22.35 -17.15 7.89
N LYS A 12 22.12 -17.31 9.19
CA LYS A 12 21.96 -18.61 9.82
C LYS A 12 20.62 -19.24 9.43
N ILE A 13 19.52 -18.50 9.57
CA ILE A 13 18.17 -18.98 9.21
C ILE A 13 18.12 -19.40 7.73
N GLN A 14 18.65 -18.56 6.82
CA GLN A 14 18.66 -18.86 5.38
C GLN A 14 19.52 -20.08 4.98
N SER A 15 20.46 -20.47 5.84
CA SER A 15 21.33 -21.64 5.60
C SER A 15 20.75 -22.96 6.13
N LEU A 16 19.66 -22.90 6.91
CA LEU A 16 19.02 -24.08 7.47
C LEU A 16 18.14 -24.75 6.42
N PRO A 17 18.02 -26.10 6.45
CA PRO A 17 16.97 -26.76 5.71
C PRO A 17 15.59 -26.36 6.26
N GLU A 18 14.57 -26.42 5.41
CA GLU A 18 13.24 -25.85 5.65
C GLU A 18 12.57 -26.39 6.93
N GLU A 19 12.71 -27.68 7.21
CA GLU A 19 12.21 -28.30 8.45
C GLU A 19 12.82 -27.65 9.72
N GLN A 20 14.13 -27.34 9.69
CA GLN A 20 14.81 -26.71 10.81
C GLN A 20 14.49 -25.21 10.92
N VAL A 21 14.13 -24.54 9.81
CA VAL A 21 13.58 -23.18 9.85
C VAL A 21 12.26 -23.19 10.62
N TYR A 22 11.37 -24.12 10.31
CA TYR A 22 10.10 -24.29 11.02
C TYR A 22 10.30 -24.60 12.50
N GLN A 23 11.23 -25.48 12.85
CA GLN A 23 11.56 -25.77 14.25
C GLN A 23 12.18 -24.56 14.98
N THR A 24 12.95 -23.74 14.26
CA THR A 24 13.51 -22.50 14.81
C THR A 24 12.39 -21.50 15.11
N LEU A 25 11.40 -21.38 14.23
CA LEU A 25 10.21 -20.55 14.46
C LEU A 25 9.45 -21.01 15.71
N ASP A 26 9.17 -22.32 15.84
CA ASP A 26 8.50 -22.87 17.04
C ASP A 26 9.24 -22.50 18.34
N TYR A 27 10.57 -22.54 18.30
CA TYR A 27 11.37 -22.20 19.47
C TYR A 27 11.31 -20.70 19.79
N ILE A 28 11.29 -19.83 18.76
CA ILE A 28 11.12 -18.38 18.95
C ILE A 28 9.74 -18.08 19.56
N GLU A 29 8.68 -18.68 19.04
CA GLU A 29 7.32 -18.54 19.59
C GLU A 29 7.21 -19.07 21.02
N PHE A 30 7.89 -20.18 21.33
CA PHE A 30 7.99 -20.68 22.69
C PHE A 30 8.69 -19.67 23.61
N LEU A 31 9.81 -19.09 23.18
CA LEU A 31 10.51 -18.06 23.94
C LEU A 31 9.65 -16.81 24.14
N GLU A 32 8.90 -16.40 23.12
CA GLU A 32 7.94 -15.29 23.20
C GLU A 32 6.82 -15.58 24.21
N SER A 33 6.23 -16.79 24.19
CA SER A 33 5.20 -17.17 25.17
C SER A 33 5.67 -17.14 26.64
N LYS A 34 6.98 -17.24 26.86
CA LYS A 34 7.62 -17.31 28.19
C LYS A 34 8.20 -15.99 28.65
N TYR A 35 8.74 -15.22 27.72
CA TYR A 35 9.62 -14.07 27.98
C TYR A 35 9.27 -12.84 27.13
N GLY A 36 8.31 -12.95 26.21
CA GLY A 36 7.76 -11.80 25.53
C GLY A 36 7.00 -10.94 26.53
N ASP A 37 7.43 -9.70 26.68
CA ASP A 37 6.54 -8.68 27.22
C ASP A 37 5.35 -8.53 26.26
N ASP A 38 4.17 -8.07 26.73
CA ASP A 38 3.00 -7.67 25.91
C ASP A 38 3.31 -6.46 25.00
N LEU A 39 4.54 -6.35 24.51
CA LEU A 39 4.87 -5.53 23.37
C LEU A 39 4.28 -6.25 22.17
N GLU A 40 3.01 -5.94 21.87
CA GLU A 40 2.42 -6.18 20.57
C GLU A 40 3.40 -5.63 19.53
N VAL A 41 4.26 -6.51 18.99
CA VAL A 41 4.68 -6.36 17.61
C VAL A 41 3.36 -6.31 16.87
N GLU A 42 3.03 -5.16 16.30
CA GLU A 42 1.81 -4.90 15.53
C GLU A 42 1.79 -5.81 14.28
N ALA A 43 1.73 -7.12 14.48
CA ALA A 43 1.31 -8.04 13.46
C ALA A 43 -0.12 -7.62 13.13
N SER A 44 -0.30 -7.10 11.92
CA SER A 44 -1.63 -6.78 11.42
C SER A 44 -2.55 -7.98 11.62
N SER A 45 -3.85 -7.75 11.81
CA SER A 45 -4.83 -8.81 12.03
C SER A 45 -4.79 -9.91 10.94
N LEU A 46 -4.41 -9.54 9.71
CA LEU A 46 -4.21 -10.47 8.60
C LEU A 46 -2.96 -11.34 8.78
N GLN A 47 -1.88 -10.78 9.33
CA GLN A 47 -0.66 -11.51 9.62
C GLN A 47 -0.89 -12.54 10.75
N ARG A 48 -1.55 -12.14 11.84
CA ARG A 48 -1.97 -13.08 12.90
C ARG A 48 -2.89 -14.19 12.38
N PHE A 49 -3.73 -13.89 11.40
CA PHE A 49 -4.58 -14.88 10.73
C PHE A 49 -3.76 -15.86 9.87
N ALA A 50 -2.79 -15.37 9.10
CA ALA A 50 -1.91 -16.20 8.29
C ALA A 50 -1.07 -17.14 9.18
N GLU A 51 -0.53 -16.62 10.28
CA GLU A 51 0.19 -17.39 11.31
C GLU A 51 -0.73 -18.46 11.93
N ALA A 52 -1.94 -18.11 12.37
CA ALA A 52 -2.90 -19.06 12.93
C ALA A 52 -3.36 -20.14 11.92
N MET A 53 -3.33 -19.82 10.62
CA MET A 53 -3.63 -20.77 9.56
C MET A 53 -2.45 -21.72 9.32
N GLU A 54 -1.21 -21.21 9.32
CA GLU A 54 0.02 -22.02 9.27
C GLU A 54 0.06 -23.02 10.44
N ASP A 55 -0.20 -22.54 11.65
CA ASP A 55 -0.21 -23.36 12.87
C ASP A 55 -1.21 -24.52 12.81
N LYS A 56 -2.41 -24.26 12.27
CA LYS A 56 -3.44 -25.29 12.10
C LYS A 56 -3.04 -26.33 11.07
N LEU A 57 -2.35 -25.93 10.00
CA LEU A 57 -1.86 -26.85 8.97
C LEU A 57 -0.68 -27.68 9.49
N ARG A 58 0.22 -27.07 10.27
CA ARG A 58 1.33 -27.75 10.96
C ARG A 58 0.84 -28.80 11.96
N LYS A 59 -0.13 -28.44 12.82
CA LYS A 59 -0.73 -29.34 13.82
C LYS A 59 -1.49 -30.53 13.20
N LYS A 60 -1.86 -30.46 11.93
CA LYS A 60 -2.60 -31.51 11.23
C LYS A 60 -1.71 -32.55 10.52
N ILE A 61 -0.42 -32.61 10.86
CA ILE A 61 0.56 -33.56 10.29
C ILE A 61 0.67 -33.41 8.77
N MET A 62 0.66 -32.16 8.27
CA MET A 62 1.04 -31.90 6.89
C MET A 62 2.56 -31.82 6.81
N SER A 63 3.15 -32.47 5.80
CA SER A 63 4.60 -32.37 5.58
C SER A 63 5.00 -30.92 5.30
N PRO A 64 6.20 -30.47 5.72
CA PRO A 64 6.72 -29.14 5.40
C PRO A 64 6.62 -28.78 3.91
N ALA A 65 6.81 -29.78 3.03
CA ALA A 65 6.67 -29.62 1.59
C ALA A 65 5.24 -29.25 1.15
N THR A 66 4.21 -29.89 1.73
CA THR A 66 2.79 -29.61 1.44
C THR A 66 2.38 -28.22 1.95
N LEU A 67 2.91 -27.82 3.11
CA LEU A 67 2.72 -26.48 3.67
C LEU A 67 3.29 -25.40 2.74
N ARG A 68 4.55 -25.55 2.32
CA ARG A 68 5.22 -24.66 1.39
C ARG A 68 4.44 -24.52 0.07
N GLU A 69 3.98 -25.62 -0.51
CA GLU A 69 3.20 -25.62 -1.76
C GLU A 69 1.89 -24.83 -1.61
N ALA A 70 1.17 -25.00 -0.51
CA ALA A 70 -0.05 -24.23 -0.23
C ALA A 70 0.24 -22.72 -0.10
N PHE A 71 1.30 -22.33 0.61
CA PHE A 71 1.68 -20.93 0.74
C PHE A 71 2.15 -20.32 -0.58
N GLN A 72 2.81 -21.08 -1.45
CA GLN A 72 3.15 -20.62 -2.80
C GLN A 72 1.88 -20.30 -3.61
N LEU A 73 0.86 -21.15 -3.56
CA LEU A 73 -0.42 -20.90 -4.24
C LEU A 73 -1.13 -19.65 -3.68
N ILE A 74 -1.10 -19.45 -2.37
CA ILE A 74 -1.67 -18.26 -1.72
C ILE A 74 -0.93 -16.98 -2.14
N SER A 75 0.41 -17.01 -2.19
CA SER A 75 1.21 -15.85 -2.63
C SER A 75 0.96 -15.48 -4.10
N VAL A 76 0.70 -16.46 -4.96
CA VAL A 76 0.30 -16.20 -6.36
C VAL A 76 -1.09 -15.56 -6.42
N ALA A 77 -2.03 -16.03 -5.60
CA ALA A 77 -3.37 -15.43 -5.53
C ALA A 77 -3.31 -13.98 -5.03
N ASP A 78 -2.49 -13.69 -4.00
CA ASP A 78 -2.28 -12.34 -3.49
C ASP A 78 -1.68 -11.40 -4.54
N ARG A 79 -0.76 -11.91 -5.37
CA ARG A 79 -0.19 -11.17 -6.50
C ARG A 79 -1.22 -10.83 -7.59
N VAL A 80 -2.16 -11.74 -7.87
CA VAL A 80 -3.24 -11.48 -8.82
C VAL A 80 -4.21 -10.43 -8.26
N LEU A 81 -4.57 -10.53 -6.99
CA LEU A 81 -5.48 -9.59 -6.33
C LEU A 81 -4.87 -8.19 -6.22
N SER A 82 -3.58 -8.10 -5.87
CA SER A 82 -2.87 -6.81 -5.83
C SER A 82 -2.78 -6.16 -7.21
N ASN A 83 -2.50 -6.92 -8.28
CA ASN A 83 -2.51 -6.42 -9.66
C ASN A 83 -3.90 -5.93 -10.13
N VAL A 84 -4.98 -6.62 -9.75
CA VAL A 84 -6.35 -6.18 -10.06
C VAL A 84 -6.70 -4.91 -9.28
N SER A 85 -6.30 -4.82 -8.00
CA SER A 85 -6.54 -3.61 -7.19
C SER A 85 -5.75 -2.40 -7.68
N SER A 86 -4.50 -2.59 -8.15
CA SER A 86 -3.67 -1.51 -8.66
C SER A 86 -4.19 -1.00 -10.02
N ALA A 87 -4.63 -1.90 -10.90
CA ALA A 87 -5.31 -1.53 -12.14
C ALA A 87 -6.62 -0.78 -11.87
N GLY A 88 -7.41 -1.20 -10.87
CA GLY A 88 -8.62 -0.50 -10.45
C GLY A 88 -8.35 0.90 -9.90
N ARG A 89 -7.27 1.07 -9.11
CA ARG A 89 -6.84 2.39 -8.63
C ARG A 89 -6.38 3.30 -9.76
N GLN A 90 -5.63 2.77 -10.72
CA GLN A 90 -5.16 3.53 -11.88
C GLN A 90 -6.32 4.05 -12.73
N LEU A 91 -7.37 3.25 -12.94
CA LEU A 91 -8.58 3.70 -13.63
C LEU A 91 -9.38 4.75 -12.84
N MET A 92 -9.40 4.66 -11.51
CA MET A 92 -10.02 5.68 -10.66
C MET A 92 -9.22 6.99 -10.66
N GLU A 93 -7.88 6.90 -10.68
CA GLU A 93 -6.99 8.05 -10.77
C GLU A 93 -7.10 8.73 -12.15
N GLU A 94 -7.19 7.96 -13.24
CA GLU A 94 -7.49 8.48 -14.58
C GLU A 94 -8.88 9.14 -14.62
N LEU A 95 -9.89 8.56 -13.97
CA LEU A 95 -11.23 9.17 -13.90
C LEU A 95 -11.25 10.43 -13.02
N ALA A 96 -10.48 10.46 -11.94
CA ALA A 96 -10.33 11.64 -11.08
C ALA A 96 -9.63 12.78 -11.83
N ILE A 97 -8.59 12.47 -12.61
CA ILE A 97 -7.89 13.43 -13.48
C ILE A 97 -8.85 13.96 -14.56
N VAL A 98 -9.65 13.09 -15.20
CA VAL A 98 -10.68 13.51 -16.16
C VAL A 98 -11.77 14.37 -15.52
N SER A 99 -12.07 14.16 -14.24
CA SER A 99 -13.02 14.98 -13.47
C SER A 99 -12.44 16.35 -13.10
N GLU A 100 -11.13 16.43 -12.84
CA GLU A 100 -10.41 17.69 -12.61
C GLU A 100 -10.26 18.52 -13.90
N ASP A 101 -10.03 17.88 -15.05
CA ASP A 101 -9.95 18.55 -16.36
C ASP A 101 -11.30 19.18 -16.78
N GLN A 102 -12.43 18.59 -16.36
CA GLN A 102 -13.76 19.18 -16.57
C GLN A 102 -14.06 20.35 -15.62
N ALA A 103 -13.49 20.37 -14.42
CA ALA A 103 -13.61 21.50 -13.50
C ALA A 103 -12.74 22.70 -13.94
N LEU A 104 -11.57 22.44 -14.54
CA LEU A 104 -10.69 23.49 -15.09
C LEU A 104 -11.20 24.07 -16.41
N ALA A 105 -12.00 23.30 -17.19
CA ALA A 105 -12.65 23.80 -18.40
C ALA A 105 -13.88 24.68 -18.13
N GLU A 106 -14.53 24.57 -16.95
CA GLU A 106 -15.61 25.48 -16.56
C GLU A 106 -15.10 26.84 -16.06
N GLU A 107 -13.94 26.91 -15.40
CA GLU A 107 -13.38 28.18 -14.91
C GLU A 107 -12.77 29.09 -16.01
N ASP A 108 -12.35 28.54 -17.16
CA ASP A 108 -11.83 29.35 -18.29
C ASP A 108 -12.97 30.02 -19.08
N SER A 109 -14.19 29.49 -19.00
CA SER A 109 -15.37 30.05 -19.70
C SER A 109 -16.01 31.27 -19.02
N LEU A 110 -15.55 31.64 -17.82
CA LEU A 110 -16.06 32.77 -17.03
C LEU A 110 -15.14 34.00 -17.02
N LYS A 111 -13.99 33.96 -17.72
CA LYS A 111 -13.04 35.10 -17.78
C LYS A 111 -13.09 35.96 -19.04
N ASP A 112 -13.88 35.60 -20.05
CA ASP A 112 -14.02 36.40 -21.28
C ASP A 112 -15.14 37.48 -21.20
N GLY A 113 -15.49 37.95 -20.00
CA GLY A 113 -16.66 38.81 -19.77
C GLY A 113 -16.41 40.26 -19.34
N GLU A 114 -15.18 40.68 -19.02
CA GLU A 114 -14.96 42.01 -18.43
C GLU A 114 -13.71 42.75 -18.97
N GLU A 115 -13.59 42.94 -20.28
CA GLU A 115 -12.75 44.02 -20.82
C GLU A 115 -13.35 44.61 -22.10
N GLU A 116 -14.35 45.49 -21.98
CA GLU A 116 -14.57 46.56 -22.98
C GLU A 116 -15.54 47.63 -22.43
N GLU A 117 -15.01 48.64 -21.73
CA GLU A 117 -15.59 49.98 -21.79
C GLU A 117 -14.51 51.03 -21.51
N GLN A 118 -13.69 51.32 -22.52
CA GLN A 118 -13.02 52.62 -22.62
C GLN A 118 -13.16 53.16 -24.05
N ASP A 119 -13.55 54.43 -24.07
CA ASP A 119 -13.36 55.43 -25.12
C ASP A 119 -14.54 55.68 -26.08
N VAL A 120 -15.19 56.84 -25.89
CA VAL A 120 -15.09 58.03 -26.75
C VAL A 120 -16.41 58.79 -26.67
N THR A 121 -16.43 59.96 -26.01
CA THR A 121 -17.33 61.03 -26.47
C THR A 121 -16.63 62.39 -26.38
N GLY A 122 -15.95 62.73 -27.47
CA GLY A 122 -16.30 63.91 -28.26
C GLY A 122 -16.39 65.28 -27.56
N LYS A 123 -15.23 65.89 -27.32
CA LYS A 123 -14.84 67.25 -27.79
C LYS A 123 -15.95 68.16 -28.35
N ALA A 124 -16.37 69.18 -27.59
CA ALA A 124 -16.85 70.52 -28.01
C ALA A 124 -17.17 71.32 -26.72
N LEU A 125 -16.87 72.59 -26.47
CA LEU A 125 -16.53 73.77 -27.26
C LEU A 125 -15.80 74.75 -26.33
N LYS A 126 -14.87 75.52 -26.92
CA LYS A 126 -14.24 76.71 -26.36
C LYS A 126 -14.98 77.94 -26.92
N ARG A 127 -14.97 79.05 -26.17
CA ARG A 127 -15.33 80.47 -26.48
C ARG A 127 -16.49 80.97 -25.60
N GLU A 128 -16.54 82.19 -25.10
CA GLU A 128 -15.73 83.41 -25.15
C GLU A 128 -16.37 84.38 -24.12
N GLY A 129 -15.63 85.39 -23.64
CA GLY A 129 -16.20 86.64 -23.10
C GLY A 129 -16.11 86.83 -21.61
#